data_AF-A0A0F2Q861-F1
#
_entry.id   AF-A0A0F2Q861-F1
#
_cell.length_a   1.000
_cell.length_b   1.000
_cell.length_c   1.000
_cell.angle_alpha   90.00
_cell.angle_beta   90.00
_cell.angle_gamma   90.00
#
_symmetry.space_group_name_H-M   'P 1'
#
loop_
_entity.id
_entity.type
_entity.pdbx_description
1 polymer ?
#
loop_
_entity_poly.entity_id
_entity_poly.type
_entity_poly.pdbx_seq_one_letter_code
_entity_poly.pdbx_strand_id
1 'polypeptide(L)'
;MVDDLFIGGIKMDEILFIIVFGSILLFALMLIGLPLIKEGRSPGIYINRDEQSNSEYTILATINEIEFDYQMGKLSKDDYLYLKNQYKSMAVKLLQEKDKQESSKADDLIKAIEKEIDSELEIADNSPVDGVGR
;
A
#
# COMPACT_ATOMS: atom_id res chain seq x y z
N MET A 1 -47.16 31.96 -20.49
CA MET A 1 -48.41 31.13 -20.53
C MET A 1 -48.04 29.65 -20.62
N VAL A 2 -47.10 29.21 -19.78
CA VAL A 2 -46.81 27.79 -19.55
C VAL A 2 -46.77 27.50 -18.04
N ASP A 3 -47.06 28.52 -17.22
CA ASP A 3 -46.76 28.59 -15.79
C ASP A 3 -47.81 27.85 -14.93
N ASP A 4 -48.97 27.52 -15.50
CA ASP A 4 -50.09 26.83 -14.84
C ASP A 4 -50.32 25.40 -15.37
N LEU A 5 -49.29 24.72 -15.89
CA LEU A 5 -49.44 23.35 -16.40
C LEU A 5 -49.34 22.32 -15.26
N PHE A 6 -50.44 22.05 -14.56
CA PHE A 6 -50.45 21.08 -13.46
C PHE A 6 -50.31 19.63 -13.96
N ILE A 7 -49.33 18.89 -13.43
CA ILE A 7 -49.24 17.43 -13.61
C ILE A 7 -49.57 16.79 -12.27
N GLY A 8 -50.71 16.09 -12.19
CA GLY A 8 -51.13 15.37 -10.98
C GLY A 8 -51.40 16.25 -9.76
N GLY A 9 -51.70 17.55 -9.95
CA GLY A 9 -51.96 18.51 -8.88
C GLY A 9 -50.73 19.25 -8.34
N ILE A 10 -49.54 18.99 -8.89
CA ILE A 10 -48.29 19.67 -8.54
C ILE A 10 -47.98 20.72 -9.62
N LYS A 11 -47.54 21.91 -9.21
CA LYS A 11 -47.18 23.00 -10.14
C LYS A 11 -45.83 22.73 -10.81
N MET A 12 -45.63 23.25 -12.02
CA MET A 12 -44.40 23.01 -12.81
C MET A 12 -43.12 23.54 -12.14
N ASP A 13 -43.22 24.65 -11.41
CA ASP A 13 -42.12 25.24 -10.64
C ASP A 13 -41.72 24.35 -9.46
N GLU A 14 -42.69 23.75 -8.78
CA GLU A 14 -42.45 22.76 -7.71
C GLU A 14 -41.79 21.49 -8.28
N ILE A 15 -42.22 21.03 -9.45
CA ILE A 15 -41.61 19.88 -10.14
C ILE A 15 -40.15 20.19 -10.52
N LEU A 16 -39.89 21.38 -11.07
CA LEU A 16 -38.53 21.82 -11.40
C LEU A 16 -37.63 21.86 -10.17
N PHE A 17 -38.13 22.38 -9.05
CA PHE A 17 -37.40 22.43 -7.78
C PHE A 17 -37.06 21.03 -7.27
N ILE A 18 -38.02 20.10 -7.30
CA ILE A 18 -37.81 18.70 -6.90
C ILE A 18 -36.75 18.03 -7.77
N ILE A 19 -36.77 18.24 -9.08
CA ILE A 19 -35.80 17.66 -10.01
C ILE A 19 -34.39 18.20 -9.73
N VAL A 20 -34.24 19.52 -9.57
CA VAL A 20 -32.94 20.14 -9.31
C VAL A 20 -32.40 19.69 -7.95
N PHE A 21 -33.21 19.77 -6.90
CA PHE A 21 -32.80 19.36 -5.55
C PHE A 21 -32.48 17.86 -5.50
N GLY A 22 -33.29 17.02 -6.15
CA GLY A 22 -33.05 15.59 -6.29
C GLY A 22 -31.75 15.29 -7.03
N SER A 23 -31.43 16.03 -8.10
CA SER A 23 -30.19 15.85 -8.86
C SER A 23 -28.93 16.21 -8.04
N ILE A 24 -29.00 17.29 -7.25
CA ILE A 24 -27.92 17.71 -6.34
C ILE A 24 -27.74 16.68 -5.23
N LEU A 25 -28.84 16.19 -4.64
CA LEU A 25 -28.80 15.17 -3.60
C LEU A 25 -28.24 13.86 -4.14
N LEU A 26 -28.64 13.44 -5.35
CA LEU A 26 -28.11 12.26 -6.03
C LEU A 26 -26.62 12.41 -6.34
N PHE A 27 -26.18 13.59 -6.79
CA PHE A 27 -24.77 13.86 -7.05
C PHE A 27 -23.94 13.87 -5.77
N ALA A 28 -24.46 14.44 -4.67
CA ALA A 28 -23.82 14.38 -3.35
C ALA A 28 -23.73 12.94 -2.84
N LEU A 29 -24.82 12.17 -2.93
CA LEU A 29 -24.83 10.74 -2.60
C LEU A 29 -23.92 9.93 -3.52
N MET A 30 -23.74 10.33 -4.77
CA MET A 30 -22.78 9.71 -5.68
C MET A 30 -21.34 10.00 -5.24
N LEU A 31 -21.02 11.24 -4.86
CA LEU A 31 -19.71 11.59 -4.30
C LEU A 31 -19.40 10.86 -2.98
N ILE A 32 -20.42 10.62 -2.15
CA ILE A 32 -20.32 9.93 -0.85
C ILE A 32 -20.42 8.40 -0.99
N GLY A 33 -21.15 7.89 -1.98
CA GLY A 33 -21.33 6.47 -2.26
C GLY A 33 -20.20 5.86 -3.09
N LEU A 34 -19.54 6.68 -3.92
CA LEU A 34 -18.32 6.30 -4.66
C LEU A 34 -17.19 5.75 -3.76
N PRO A 35 -16.90 6.31 -2.57
CA PRO A 35 -15.94 5.69 -1.64
C PRO A 35 -16.49 4.46 -0.91
N LEU A 36 -17.79 4.16 -0.98
CA LEU A 36 -18.44 3.10 -0.20
C LEU A 36 -18.60 1.77 -0.94
N ILE A 37 -18.79 1.80 -2.27
CA ILE A 37 -18.91 0.58 -3.11
C ILE A 37 -17.54 0.13 -3.66
N LYS A 38 -16.48 0.93 -3.45
CA LYS A 38 -15.09 0.47 -3.55
C LYS A 38 -14.77 -0.42 -2.35
N GLU A 39 -15.25 -1.65 -2.37
CA GLU A 39 -14.63 -2.74 -1.59
C GLU A 39 -13.14 -2.80 -1.97
N GLY A 40 -12.30 -2.35 -1.04
CA GLY A 40 -10.84 -2.54 -1.06
C GLY A 40 -9.95 -1.30 -1.12
N ARG A 41 -10.46 -0.05 -1.16
CA ARG A 41 -9.60 1.16 -1.17
C ARG A 41 -10.23 2.38 -0.49
N SER A 42 -10.35 2.30 0.84
CA SER A 42 -9.98 3.44 1.70
C SER A 42 -8.45 3.61 1.61
N PRO A 43 -7.80 4.74 1.96
CA PRO A 43 -6.33 4.82 2.00
C PRO A 43 -5.65 3.81 2.95
N GLY A 44 -6.39 2.91 3.60
CA GLY A 44 -5.91 1.61 4.03
C GLY A 44 -5.85 0.62 2.85
N ILE A 45 -4.70 0.56 2.20
CA ILE A 45 -4.34 -0.47 1.23
C ILE A 45 -4.28 -1.83 1.96
N TYR A 46 -5.31 -2.68 1.82
CA TYR A 46 -5.16 -4.10 2.13
C TYR A 46 -4.50 -4.80 0.94
N ILE A 47 -3.16 -4.73 0.91
CA ILE A 47 -2.35 -5.61 0.08
C ILE A 47 -2.05 -6.85 0.91
N ASN A 48 -2.57 -7.99 0.45
CA ASN A 48 -2.13 -9.31 0.91
C ASN A 48 -0.77 -9.58 0.28
N ARG A 49 0.28 -9.04 0.91
CA ARG A 49 1.68 -9.43 0.70
C ARG A 49 2.31 -9.39 2.07
N ASP A 50 2.90 -10.52 2.45
CA ASP A 50 3.93 -10.73 3.48
C ASP A 50 4.08 -9.58 4.49
N GLU A 51 3.91 -9.86 5.78
CA GLU A 51 3.97 -8.88 6.90
C GLU A 51 5.13 -7.87 6.82
N GLN A 52 6.24 -8.25 6.17
CA GLN A 52 7.43 -7.44 5.91
C GLN A 52 7.28 -6.37 4.82
N SER A 53 6.30 -6.50 3.93
CA SER A 53 5.89 -5.44 2.99
C SER A 53 4.92 -4.46 3.65
N ASN A 54 4.15 -4.92 4.64
CA ASN A 54 3.09 -4.14 5.26
C ASN A 54 3.63 -2.95 6.08
N SER A 55 4.81 -3.10 6.70
CA SER A 55 5.46 -2.05 7.50
C SER A 55 5.92 -0.85 6.66
N GLU A 56 6.44 -1.06 5.44
CA GLU A 56 6.85 0.02 4.53
C GLU A 56 5.64 0.84 4.06
N TYR A 57 4.59 0.15 3.61
CA TYR A 57 3.34 0.79 3.20
C TYR A 57 2.71 1.57 4.34
N THR A 58 2.74 1.03 5.57
CA THR A 58 2.20 1.69 6.75
C THR A 58 2.96 2.97 7.06
N ILE A 59 4.30 2.93 7.11
CA ILE A 59 5.11 4.13 7.40
C ILE A 59 4.91 5.21 6.32
N LEU A 60 4.87 4.82 5.05
CA LEU A 60 4.61 5.76 3.95
C LEU A 60 3.19 6.36 4.02
N ALA A 61 2.19 5.55 4.36
CA ALA A 61 0.82 6.03 4.56
C ALA A 61 0.75 7.02 5.71
N THR A 62 1.41 6.75 6.83
CA THR A 62 1.44 7.67 7.98
C THR A 62 2.13 8.99 7.64
N ILE A 63 3.22 8.98 6.86
CA ILE A 63 3.86 10.22 6.40
C ILE A 63 2.89 11.05 5.55
N ASN A 64 2.13 10.41 4.66
CA ASN A 64 1.14 11.09 3.82
C ASN A 64 0.00 11.69 4.66
N GLU A 65 -0.46 10.98 5.70
CA GLU A 65 -1.47 11.48 6.62
C GLU A 65 -0.97 12.72 7.41
N ILE A 66 0.27 12.68 7.91
CA ILE A 66 0.91 13.83 8.58
C ILE A 66 0.98 15.05 7.63
N GLU A 67 1.32 14.83 6.36
CA GLU A 67 1.35 15.91 5.37
C GLU A 67 -0.03 16.48 5.08
N PHE A 68 -1.03 15.61 4.96
CA PHE A 68 -2.42 16.02 4.78
C PHE A 68 -2.91 16.85 5.96
N ASP A 69 -2.69 16.40 7.19
CA ASP A 69 -3.13 17.11 8.39
C ASP A 69 -2.45 18.47 8.55
N TYR A 70 -1.18 18.61 8.16
CA TYR A 70 -0.51 19.91 8.08
C TYR A 70 -1.13 20.82 7.00
N GLN A 71 -1.39 20.30 5.79
CA GLN A 71 -2.04 21.08 4.72
C GLN A 71 -3.45 21.54 5.10
N MET A 72 -4.16 20.75 5.90
CA MET A 72 -5.48 21.08 6.43
C MET A 72 -5.43 22.02 7.66
N GLY A 73 -4.23 22.40 8.11
CA GLY A 73 -4.05 23.30 9.25
C GLY A 73 -4.34 22.67 10.61
N LYS A 74 -4.43 21.34 10.70
CA LYS A 74 -4.64 20.61 11.97
C LYS A 74 -3.35 20.46 12.78
N LEU A 75 -2.20 20.56 12.13
CA LEU A 75 -0.88 20.47 12.75
C LEU A 75 -0.13 21.79 12.66
N SER A 76 0.58 22.15 13.72
CA SER A 76 1.56 23.24 13.67
C SER A 76 2.77 22.82 12.80
N LYS A 77 3.52 23.81 12.32
CA LYS A 77 4.73 23.55 11.51
C LYS A 77 5.79 22.77 12.30
N ASP A 78 5.94 23.07 13.59
CA ASP A 78 6.93 22.42 14.44
C ASP A 78 6.55 20.95 14.71
N ASP A 79 5.27 20.69 15.00
CA ASP A 79 4.76 19.32 15.18
C ASP A 79 4.85 18.51 13.89
N TYR A 80 4.51 19.13 12.75
CA TYR A 80 4.67 18.53 11.43
C TYR A 80 6.11 18.11 11.17
N LEU A 81 7.08 19.00 11.39
CA LEU A 81 8.49 18.71 11.16
C LEU A 81 8.99 17.61 12.09
N TYR A 82 8.59 17.64 13.36
CA TYR A 82 8.93 16.62 14.33
C TYR A 82 8.41 15.24 13.91
N LEU A 83 7.10 15.12 13.63
CA LEU A 83 6.46 13.87 13.24
C LEU A 83 7.00 13.34 11.91
N LYS A 84 7.14 14.20 10.90
CA LYS A 84 7.69 13.81 9.59
C LYS A 84 9.12 13.27 9.71
N ASN A 85 9.96 13.89 10.53
CA ASN A 85 11.34 13.44 10.72
C ASN A 85 11.40 12.10 11.48
N GLN A 86 10.59 11.93 12.52
CA GLN A 86 10.45 10.65 13.25
C GLN A 86 10.14 9.49 12.31
N TYR A 87 9.08 9.61 11.50
CA TYR A 87 8.66 8.53 10.60
C TYR A 87 9.62 8.31 9.42
N LYS A 88 10.29 9.37 8.93
CA LYS A 88 11.38 9.22 7.96
C LYS A 88 12.54 8.40 8.52
N SER A 89 12.93 8.64 9.77
CA SER A 89 13.97 7.84 10.42
C SER A 89 13.55 6.38 10.60
N MET A 90 12.27 6.11 10.87
CA MET A 90 11.76 4.74 10.91
C MET A 90 11.81 4.07 9.53
N ALA A 91 11.45 4.77 8.46
CA ALA A 91 11.55 4.26 7.09
C ALA A 91 12.99 3.87 6.73
N VAL A 92 13.97 4.72 7.06
CA VAL A 92 15.40 4.44 6.81
C VAL A 92 15.87 3.20 7.57
N LYS A 93 15.51 3.06 8.85
CA LYS A 93 15.88 1.89 9.64
C LYS A 93 15.29 0.60 9.06
N LEU A 94 14.02 0.65 8.65
CA LEU A 94 13.35 -0.50 8.05
C LEU A 94 14.06 -0.98 6.77
N LEU A 95 14.49 -0.05 5.91
CA LEU A 95 15.27 -0.39 4.71
C LEU A 95 16.60 -1.05 5.06
N GLN A 96 17.34 -0.50 6.03
CA GLN A 96 18.62 -1.07 6.48
C GLN A 96 18.46 -2.49 7.07
N GLU A 97 17.38 -2.74 7.81
CA GLU A 97 17.10 -4.06 8.36
C GLU A 97 16.82 -5.09 7.26
N LYS A 98 16.15 -4.68 6.17
CA LYS A 98 15.89 -5.54 5.02
C LYS A 98 17.17 -5.89 4.26
N ASP A 99 18.00 -4.89 3.97
CA ASP A 99 19.30 -5.10 3.31
C ASP A 99 20.16 -6.09 4.12
N LYS A 100 20.16 -5.96 5.45
CA LYS A 100 20.90 -6.85 6.35
C LYS A 100 20.34 -8.29 6.35
N GLN A 101 19.02 -8.44 6.34
CA GLN A 101 18.37 -9.75 6.27
C GLN A 101 18.60 -10.46 4.93
N GLU A 102 18.61 -9.71 3.82
CA GLU A 102 18.92 -10.25 2.51
C GLU A 102 20.38 -10.69 2.43
N SER A 103 21.31 -9.88 2.95
CA SER A 103 22.73 -10.25 3.04
C SER A 103 22.94 -11.50 3.88
N SER A 104 22.29 -11.64 5.05
CA SER A 104 22.47 -12.83 5.89
C SER A 104 21.93 -14.10 5.22
N LYS A 105 20.79 -14.01 4.52
CA LYS A 105 20.25 -15.14 3.75
C LYS A 105 21.19 -15.55 2.62
N ALA A 106 21.82 -14.60 1.94
CA ALA A 106 22.81 -14.89 0.91
C ALA A 106 24.03 -15.64 1.49
N ASP A 107 24.55 -15.20 2.64
CA ASP A 107 25.68 -15.86 3.31
C ASP A 107 25.34 -17.30 3.73
N ASP A 108 24.13 -17.54 4.24
CA ASP A 108 23.67 -18.88 4.62
C ASP A 108 23.53 -19.81 3.41
N LEU A 109 23.05 -19.29 2.27
CA LEU A 109 22.97 -20.05 1.02
C LEU A 109 24.37 -20.37 0.47
N ILE A 110 25.30 -19.43 0.52
CA ILE A 110 26.69 -19.65 0.07
C ILE A 110 27.33 -20.76 0.90
N LYS A 111 27.19 -20.74 2.24
CA LYS A 111 27.71 -21.82 3.10
C LYS A 111 27.08 -23.18 2.81
N ALA A 112 25.78 -23.21 2.49
CA ALA A 112 25.11 -24.44 2.14
C ALA A 112 25.66 -25.03 0.83
N ILE A 113 25.90 -24.18 -0.17
CA ILE A 113 26.50 -24.55 -1.45
C ILE A 113 27.94 -25.03 -1.27
N GLU A 114 28.77 -24.31 -0.50
CA GLU A 114 30.16 -24.70 -0.23
C GLU A 114 30.24 -26.09 0.41
N LYS A 115 29.38 -26.37 1.39
CA LYS A 115 29.31 -27.67 2.05
C LYS A 115 28.93 -28.81 1.10
N GLU A 116 28.05 -28.56 0.14
CA GLU A 116 27.65 -29.55 -0.86
C GLU A 116 28.81 -29.85 -1.82
N ILE A 117 29.50 -28.83 -2.32
CA ILE A 117 30.68 -28.98 -3.19
C ILE A 117 31.79 -29.77 -2.50
N ASP A 118 32.10 -29.46 -1.24
CA ASP A 118 33.14 -30.17 -0.48
C ASP A 118 32.79 -31.66 -0.31
N SER A 119 31.52 -31.97 -0.10
CA SER A 119 31.04 -33.35 0.03
C SER A 119 31.15 -34.14 -1.29
N GLU A 120 30.92 -33.50 -2.44
CA GLU A 120 31.10 -34.11 -3.76
C GLU A 120 32.58 -34.36 -4.09
N LEU A 121 33.47 -33.42 -3.74
CA LEU A 121 34.91 -33.56 -3.96
C LEU A 121 35.53 -34.69 -3.12
N GLU A 122 35.07 -34.90 -1.90
CA GLU A 122 35.52 -36.01 -1.03
C GLU A 122 35.12 -37.39 -1.59
N ILE A 123 33.97 -37.48 -2.26
CA ILE A 123 33.50 -38.70 -2.94
C ILE A 123 34.31 -38.97 -4.22
N ALA A 124 34.70 -37.91 -4.94
CA ALA A 124 35.50 -38.02 -6.15
C ALA A 124 36.95 -38.46 -5.88
N ASP A 125 37.55 -38.04 -4.76
CA ASP A 125 38.92 -38.42 -4.37
C ASP A 125 39.04 -39.89 -3.89
N ASN A 126 37.95 -40.46 -3.37
CA ASN A 126 37.91 -41.84 -2.87
C ASN A 126 37.44 -42.88 -3.91
N SER A 127 37.20 -42.47 -5.16
CA SER A 127 36.87 -43.40 -6.25
C SER A 127 38.16 -44.02 -6.82
N PRO A 128 38.30 -45.37 -6.87
CA PRO A 128 39.45 -46.00 -7.50
C PRO A 128 39.55 -45.51 -8.94
N VAL A 129 40.73 -45.03 -9.34
CA VAL A 129 41.06 -44.77 -10.74
C VAL A 129 41.00 -46.11 -11.47
N ASP A 130 39.81 -46.47 -11.97
CA ASP A 130 39.64 -47.63 -12.82
C ASP A 130 40.48 -47.40 -14.08
N GLY A 131 41.51 -48.23 -14.17
CA GLY A 131 42.63 -48.02 -15.07
C GLY A 131 42.19 -47.96 -16.52
N VAL A 132 42.49 -46.81 -17.16
CA VAL A 132 42.73 -46.77 -18.60
C VAL A 132 44.06 -47.49 -18.83
N GLY A 133 43.98 -48.78 -19.11
CA GLY A 133 45.14 -49.67 -19.19
C GLY A 133 44.93 -50.84 -20.14
N ARG A 134 44.91 -50.50 -21.44
CA ARG A 134 45.00 -51.36 -22.65
C ARG A 134 43.72 -51.94 -23.21
#